data_AF-A0AAV6VBM4-F1
#
_entry.id   AF-A0AAV6VBM4-F1
#
_cell.length_a   1.000
_cell.length_b   1.000
_cell.length_c   1.000
_cell.angle_alpha   90.00
_cell.angle_beta   90.00
_cell.angle_gamma   90.00
#
_symmetry.space_group_name_H-M   'P 1'
#
loop_
_entity.id
_entity.type
_entity.pdbx_description
1 polymer ?
#
loop_
_entity_poly.entity_id
_entity_poly.type
_entity_poly.pdbx_seq_one_letter_code
_entity_poly.pdbx_strand_id
1 'polypeptide(L)'
;MTERSVSHGERMAARGGARAKGTDGSDFGHRETVASHYQISSTNKKRLKVCMFFHTLAFLFILAKSSAEILKFFDISLKALIKIDIPFPKPALWEYVWLTSIVFTFAAYLAFRRNNILAMQVYVGSTFVTGICPLVTAIIYHSGDLKVFLAQKIDENVEKFYGIPVVLILSVFVSVTFLVHSLSMMFGMNLIRAWTPKKGKKKA
;
A
#
# COMPACT_ATOMS: atom_id res chain seq x y z
N MET A 1 4.40 52.34 64.50
CA MET A 1 3.06 52.09 65.07
C MET A 1 2.08 52.85 64.20
N THR A 2 1.11 52.13 63.59
CA THR A 2 -0.14 52.60 62.93
C THR A 2 0.01 53.59 61.75
N GLU A 3 -0.63 53.47 60.59
CA GLU A 3 -1.80 52.70 60.16
C GLU A 3 -1.85 52.59 58.62
N ARG A 4 -2.52 51.54 58.12
CA ARG A 4 -2.82 51.28 56.71
C ARG A 4 -3.97 52.19 56.24
N SER A 5 -3.92 52.66 54.99
CA SER A 5 -5.14 52.82 54.19
C SER A 5 -4.99 52.10 52.85
N VAL A 6 -5.87 51.13 52.65
CA VAL A 6 -5.97 50.28 51.46
C VAL A 6 -6.99 50.94 50.55
N SER A 7 -6.55 51.43 49.38
CA SER A 7 -7.47 51.76 48.29
C SER A 7 -7.73 50.50 47.47
N HIS A 8 -8.98 50.04 47.52
CA HIS A 8 -9.53 48.99 46.67
C HIS A 8 -9.66 49.55 45.24
N GLY A 9 -8.62 49.36 44.42
CA GLY A 9 -8.70 49.47 42.97
C GLY A 9 -9.12 48.12 42.39
N GLU A 10 -10.37 48.06 41.92
CA GLU A 10 -11.00 46.89 41.31
C GLU A 10 -10.10 46.24 40.25
N ARG A 11 -9.84 44.94 40.40
CA ARG A 11 -9.32 44.11 39.31
C ARG A 11 -10.43 43.97 38.26
N MET A 12 -10.42 44.86 37.28
CA MET A 12 -11.16 44.68 36.04
C MET A 12 -10.54 43.49 35.29
N ALA A 13 -11.16 42.33 35.43
CA ALA A 13 -10.93 41.19 34.56
C ALA A 13 -11.37 41.58 33.14
N ALA A 14 -10.45 42.12 32.35
CA ALA A 14 -10.67 42.30 30.92
C ALA A 14 -10.84 40.90 30.31
N ARG A 15 -12.09 40.51 30.06
CA ARG A 15 -12.52 39.36 29.25
C ARG A 15 -12.19 39.58 27.78
N GLY A 16 -10.91 39.79 27.49
CA GLY A 16 -10.38 40.08 26.17
C GLY A 16 -8.97 39.52 26.07
N GLY A 17 -8.82 38.22 26.33
CA GLY A 17 -7.59 37.52 26.00
C GLY A 17 -7.23 37.80 24.54
N ALA A 18 -5.97 38.16 24.28
CA ALA A 18 -5.47 38.49 22.97
C ALA A 18 -5.82 37.36 21.98
N ARG A 19 -6.88 37.56 21.18
CA ARG A 19 -7.08 36.77 19.98
C ARG A 19 -5.83 37.00 19.12
N ALA A 20 -5.26 35.93 18.59
CA ALA A 20 -4.10 35.99 17.72
C ALA A 20 -4.28 37.15 16.72
N LYS A 21 -3.36 38.11 16.77
CA LYS A 21 -3.37 39.31 15.93
C LYS A 21 -3.20 38.87 14.47
N GLY A 22 -4.32 38.66 13.77
CA GLY A 22 -4.36 38.34 12.36
C GLY A 22 -5.27 37.17 11.98
N THR A 23 -6.59 37.40 11.99
CA THR A 23 -7.52 36.84 10.99
C THR A 23 -8.64 37.84 10.79
N ASP A 24 -8.53 38.70 9.78
CA ASP A 24 -9.59 39.58 9.30
C ASP A 24 -10.64 38.83 8.45
N GLY A 25 -10.57 37.50 8.42
CA GLY A 25 -11.41 36.64 7.59
C GLY A 25 -11.03 36.64 6.11
N SER A 26 -10.00 37.38 5.68
CA SER A 26 -9.53 37.31 4.29
C SER A 26 -8.76 36.02 3.98
N ASP A 27 -8.36 35.25 5.01
CA ASP A 27 -7.54 34.05 4.87
C ASP A 27 -8.31 32.73 4.79
N PHE A 28 -9.65 32.75 4.84
CA PHE A 28 -10.49 31.54 4.84
C PHE A 28 -10.21 30.65 3.63
N GLY A 29 -10.12 31.21 2.42
CA GLY A 29 -9.85 30.44 1.20
C GLY A 29 -8.45 29.80 1.18
N HIS A 30 -7.45 30.47 1.77
CA HIS A 30 -6.11 29.90 1.91
C HIS A 30 -6.10 28.76 2.92
N ARG A 31 -6.74 28.93 4.09
CA ARG A 31 -6.87 27.90 5.13
C ARG A 31 -7.62 26.66 4.64
N GLU A 32 -8.70 26.85 3.90
CA GLU A 32 -9.49 25.76 3.33
C GLU A 32 -8.69 24.95 2.29
N THR A 33 -7.94 25.65 1.43
CA THR A 33 -7.04 25.00 0.45
C THR A 33 -5.93 24.20 1.13
N VAL A 34 -5.35 24.73 2.21
CA VAL A 34 -4.30 24.04 2.97
C VAL A 34 -4.88 22.85 3.74
N ALA A 35 -6.04 23.00 4.38
CA ALA A 35 -6.70 21.93 5.12
C ALA A 35 -7.11 20.75 4.20
N SER A 36 -7.71 21.04 3.06
CA SER A 36 -8.10 20.02 2.06
C SER A 36 -6.87 19.26 1.54
N HIS A 37 -5.74 19.93 1.35
CA HIS A 37 -4.49 19.32 0.96
C HIS A 37 -3.94 18.30 1.98
N TYR A 38 -3.93 18.66 3.27
CA TYR A 38 -3.52 17.75 4.34
C TYR A 38 -4.51 16.58 4.50
N GLN A 39 -5.80 16.83 4.32
CA GLN A 39 -6.82 15.79 4.36
C GLN A 39 -6.62 14.76 3.23
N ILE A 40 -6.40 15.22 1.99
CA ILE A 40 -6.12 14.34 0.84
C ILE A 40 -4.88 13.49 1.11
N SER A 41 -3.79 14.10 1.57
CA SER A 41 -2.54 13.39 1.90
C SER A 41 -2.77 12.34 3.01
N SER A 42 -3.41 12.73 4.11
CA SER A 42 -3.64 11.81 5.24
C SER A 42 -4.54 10.63 4.89
N THR A 43 -5.64 10.86 4.15
CA THR A 43 -6.57 9.82 3.72
C THR A 43 -5.91 8.83 2.76
N ASN A 44 -5.19 9.32 1.73
CA ASN A 44 -4.52 8.43 0.78
C ASN A 44 -3.38 7.64 1.45
N LYS A 45 -2.65 8.21 2.42
CA LYS A 45 -1.66 7.46 3.22
C LYS A 45 -2.31 6.29 3.98
N LYS A 46 -3.43 6.53 4.65
CA LYS A 46 -4.15 5.48 5.40
C LYS A 46 -4.61 4.37 4.45
N ARG A 47 -5.25 4.73 3.34
CA ARG A 47 -5.73 3.76 2.34
C ARG A 47 -4.58 2.96 1.71
N LEU A 48 -3.47 3.64 1.38
CA LEU A 48 -2.30 2.99 0.81
C LEU A 48 -1.67 1.99 1.81
N LYS A 49 -1.61 2.32 3.11
CA LYS A 49 -1.15 1.36 4.14
C LYS A 49 -2.03 0.11 4.23
N VAL A 50 -3.34 0.25 4.02
CA VAL A 50 -4.26 -0.90 3.95
C VAL A 50 -3.93 -1.77 2.73
N CYS A 51 -3.72 -1.17 1.56
CA CYS A 51 -3.29 -1.92 0.37
C CYS A 51 -1.94 -2.63 0.59
N MET A 52 -0.98 -1.97 1.24
CA MET A 52 0.32 -2.59 1.60
C MET A 52 0.15 -3.77 2.54
N PHE A 53 -0.73 -3.68 3.53
CA PHE A 53 -1.02 -4.80 4.41
C PHE A 53 -1.55 -6.02 3.63
N PHE A 54 -2.53 -5.82 2.75
CA PHE A 54 -3.05 -6.92 1.91
C PHE A 54 -2.00 -7.44 0.92
N HIS A 55 -1.15 -6.57 0.38
CA HIS A 55 -0.03 -7.00 -0.45
C HIS A 55 0.96 -7.87 0.33
N THR A 56 1.29 -7.53 1.58
CA THR A 56 2.13 -8.34 2.45
C THR A 56 1.49 -9.70 2.76
N LEU A 57 0.18 -9.77 3.00
CA LEU A 57 -0.52 -11.06 3.17
C LEU A 57 -0.43 -11.92 1.91
N ALA A 58 -0.67 -11.33 0.74
CA ALA A 58 -0.55 -12.02 -0.54
C ALA A 58 0.91 -12.45 -0.83
N PHE A 59 1.89 -11.65 -0.43
CA PHE A 59 3.31 -11.99 -0.47
C PHE A 59 3.60 -13.22 0.38
N LEU A 60 3.14 -13.25 1.64
CA LEU A 60 3.32 -14.40 2.52
C LEU A 60 2.66 -15.66 1.94
N PHE A 61 1.51 -15.54 1.28
CA PHE A 61 0.85 -16.66 0.60
C PHE A 61 1.73 -17.26 -0.52
N ILE A 62 2.24 -16.45 -1.45
CA ILE A 62 3.12 -16.94 -2.53
C ILE A 62 4.46 -17.44 -1.98
N LEU A 63 5.01 -16.77 -0.97
CA LEU A 63 6.24 -17.20 -0.30
C LEU A 63 6.06 -18.57 0.36
N ALA A 64 4.94 -18.78 1.06
CA ALA A 64 4.60 -20.06 1.67
C ALA A 64 4.42 -21.15 0.60
N LYS A 65 3.68 -20.88 -0.49
CA LYS A 65 3.55 -21.83 -1.61
C LYS A 65 4.91 -22.20 -2.22
N SER A 66 5.79 -21.21 -2.37
CA SER A 66 7.11 -21.38 -3.01
C SER A 66 8.19 -21.87 -2.05
N SER A 67 7.88 -21.98 -0.75
CA SER A 67 8.86 -22.23 0.31
C SER A 67 9.63 -23.53 0.12
N ALA A 68 8.97 -24.59 -0.36
CA ALA A 68 9.61 -25.89 -0.58
C ALA A 68 10.75 -25.79 -1.60
N GLU A 69 10.55 -25.09 -2.72
CA GLU A 69 11.58 -24.90 -3.75
C GLU A 69 12.66 -23.91 -3.32
N ILE A 70 12.28 -22.85 -2.61
CA ILE A 70 13.25 -21.88 -2.05
C ILE A 70 14.17 -22.58 -1.04
N LEU A 71 13.65 -23.43 -0.17
CA LEU A 71 14.47 -24.15 0.81
C LEU A 71 15.37 -25.20 0.15
N LYS A 72 14.88 -25.89 -0.89
CA LYS A 72 15.71 -26.81 -1.68
C LYS A 72 16.93 -26.12 -2.30
N PHE A 73 16.81 -24.85 -2.70
CA PHE A 73 17.97 -24.07 -3.18
C PHE A 73 19.08 -23.93 -2.12
N PHE A 74 18.73 -23.94 -0.83
CA PHE A 74 19.68 -23.92 0.29
C PHE A 74 20.06 -25.32 0.80
N ASP A 75 19.74 -26.38 0.05
CA ASP A 75 19.91 -27.78 0.45
C ASP A 75 19.13 -28.17 1.74
N ILE A 76 18.02 -27.47 1.99
CA ILE A 76 17.13 -27.71 3.13
C ILE A 76 15.83 -28.35 2.64
N SER A 77 15.50 -29.52 3.18
CA SER A 77 14.21 -30.17 2.91
C SER A 77 13.12 -29.64 3.83
N LEU A 78 12.05 -29.07 3.27
CA LEU A 78 10.88 -28.62 4.04
C LEU A 78 10.26 -29.77 4.86
N LYS A 79 10.23 -30.98 4.29
CA LYS A 79 9.77 -32.20 4.96
C LYS A 79 10.64 -32.54 6.17
N ALA A 80 11.95 -32.32 6.10
CA ALA A 80 12.84 -32.52 7.23
C ALA A 80 12.59 -31.51 8.37
N LEU A 81 12.26 -30.25 8.04
CA LEU A 81 11.98 -29.20 9.01
C LEU A 81 10.63 -29.36 9.72
N ILE A 82 9.54 -29.54 8.96
CA ILE A 82 8.17 -29.51 9.49
C ILE A 82 7.61 -30.92 9.73
N LYS A 83 8.26 -31.97 9.22
CA LYS A 83 7.80 -33.37 9.29
C LYS A 83 6.43 -33.60 8.63
N ILE A 84 6.00 -32.68 7.78
CA ILE A 84 4.76 -32.77 6.99
C ILE A 84 5.15 -32.76 5.51
N ASP A 85 4.55 -33.68 4.76
CA ASP A 85 4.71 -33.76 3.31
C ASP A 85 3.57 -33.01 2.62
N ILE A 86 3.83 -31.77 2.20
CA ILE A 86 2.85 -30.93 1.50
C ILE A 86 3.30 -30.82 0.03
N PRO A 87 2.53 -31.37 -0.92
CA PRO A 87 2.86 -31.29 -2.34
C PRO A 87 2.49 -29.90 -2.89
N PHE A 88 3.30 -28.90 -2.60
CA PHE A 88 3.08 -27.55 -3.13
C PHE A 88 3.25 -27.53 -4.66
N PRO A 89 2.34 -26.86 -5.39
CA PRO A 89 2.48 -26.64 -6.82
C PRO A 89 3.78 -25.90 -7.13
N LYS A 90 4.52 -26.35 -8.15
CA LYS A 90 5.81 -25.77 -8.51
C LYS A 90 5.63 -24.28 -8.86
N PRO A 91 6.45 -23.38 -8.30
CA PRO A 91 6.35 -21.97 -8.59
C PRO A 91 6.81 -21.64 -10.01
N ALA A 92 6.05 -20.77 -10.68
CA ALA A 92 6.37 -20.25 -12.00
C ALA A 92 7.28 -19.00 -11.92
N LEU A 93 7.95 -18.65 -13.02
CA LEU A 93 8.86 -17.50 -13.06
C LEU A 93 8.17 -16.18 -12.65
N TRP A 94 6.92 -15.99 -13.06
CA TRP A 94 6.16 -14.77 -12.73
C TRP A 94 5.96 -14.62 -11.22
N GLU A 95 5.86 -15.72 -10.47
CA GLU A 95 5.71 -15.69 -9.00
C GLU A 95 6.97 -15.17 -8.33
N TYR A 96 8.15 -15.61 -8.79
CA TYR A 96 9.43 -15.10 -8.31
C TYR A 96 9.62 -13.61 -8.60
N VAL A 97 9.28 -13.17 -9.83
CA VAL A 97 9.32 -11.75 -10.18
C VAL A 97 8.33 -10.97 -9.32
N TRP A 98 7.14 -11.49 -9.09
CA TRP A 98 6.13 -10.86 -8.25
C TRP A 98 6.56 -10.74 -6.79
N LEU A 99 7.25 -11.74 -6.22
CA LEU A 99 7.79 -11.68 -4.85
C LEU A 99 8.77 -10.51 -4.66
N THR A 100 9.45 -10.04 -5.71
CA THR A 100 10.36 -8.89 -5.61
C THR A 100 9.65 -7.57 -5.28
N SER A 101 8.32 -7.47 -5.49
CA SER A 101 7.56 -6.25 -5.23
C SER A 101 7.54 -5.83 -3.76
N ILE A 102 7.78 -6.78 -2.84
CA ILE A 102 7.83 -6.48 -1.40
C ILE A 102 8.93 -5.47 -1.05
N VAL A 103 10.05 -5.49 -1.79
CA VAL A 103 11.18 -4.57 -1.58
C VAL A 103 10.74 -3.12 -1.73
N PHE A 104 9.87 -2.84 -2.70
CA PHE A 104 9.40 -1.49 -2.96
C PHE A 104 8.33 -1.02 -1.97
N THR A 105 7.67 -1.94 -1.27
CA THR A 105 6.75 -1.60 -0.18
C THR A 105 7.50 -0.92 0.97
N PHE A 106 8.75 -1.33 1.26
CA PHE A 106 9.61 -0.63 2.21
C PHE A 106 9.94 0.80 1.77
N ALA A 107 10.23 1.01 0.48
CA ALA A 107 10.48 2.34 -0.07
C ALA A 107 9.28 3.30 0.14
N ALA A 108 8.06 2.77 0.06
CA ALA A 108 6.85 3.56 0.31
C ALA A 108 6.68 3.96 1.78
N TYR A 109 7.03 3.08 2.73
CA TYR A 109 7.04 3.44 4.15
C TYR A 109 8.05 4.55 4.45
N LEU A 110 9.23 4.51 3.82
CA LEU A 110 10.22 5.60 3.92
C LEU A 110 9.66 6.90 3.32
N ALA A 111 8.91 6.82 2.22
CA ALA A 111 8.28 7.98 1.60
C ALA A 111 7.28 8.69 2.53
N PHE A 112 6.54 7.95 3.37
CA PHE A 112 5.54 8.53 4.26
C PHE A 112 6.11 9.46 5.34
N ARG A 113 7.33 9.20 5.83
CA ARG A 113 7.93 9.97 6.94
C ARG A 113 8.24 11.41 6.55
N ARG A 114 8.69 11.64 5.31
CA ARG A 114 9.13 12.96 4.82
C ARG A 114 8.33 13.47 3.63
N ASN A 115 7.20 12.83 3.29
CA ASN A 115 6.46 13.10 2.06
C ASN A 115 7.39 13.09 0.83
N ASN A 116 8.31 12.11 0.77
CA ASN A 116 9.33 12.06 -0.27
C ASN A 116 8.69 11.63 -1.60
N ILE A 117 8.60 12.58 -2.54
CA ILE A 117 7.98 12.40 -3.86
C ILE A 117 8.73 11.36 -4.69
N LEU A 118 10.07 11.41 -4.71
CA LEU A 118 10.89 10.49 -5.50
C LEU A 118 10.71 9.04 -5.02
N ALA A 119 10.73 8.82 -3.70
CA ALA A 119 10.51 7.49 -3.14
C ALA A 119 9.09 6.96 -3.46
N MET A 120 8.08 7.84 -3.48
CA MET A 120 6.72 7.46 -3.88
C MET A 120 6.61 7.18 -5.39
N GLN A 121 7.32 7.93 -6.25
CA GLN A 121 7.40 7.67 -7.68
C GLN A 121 8.06 6.32 -7.97
N VAL A 122 9.17 6.03 -7.29
CA VAL A 122 9.83 4.71 -7.34
C VAL A 122 8.85 3.62 -6.90
N TYR A 123 8.15 3.80 -5.79
CA TYR A 123 7.15 2.83 -5.35
C TYR A 123 6.05 2.58 -6.40
N VAL A 124 5.46 3.64 -6.97
CA VAL A 124 4.41 3.50 -7.99
C VAL A 124 4.95 2.81 -9.25
N GLY A 125 6.10 3.26 -9.76
CA GLY A 125 6.73 2.69 -10.94
C GLY A 125 7.11 1.23 -10.75
N SER A 126 7.73 0.89 -9.62
CA SER A 126 8.07 -0.50 -9.32
C SER A 126 6.84 -1.36 -9.06
N THR A 127 5.78 -0.84 -8.42
CA THR A 127 4.53 -1.59 -8.25
C THR A 127 3.91 -1.96 -9.60
N PHE A 128 4.04 -1.10 -10.61
CA PHE A 128 3.63 -1.45 -11.97
C PHE A 128 4.50 -2.59 -12.54
N VAL A 129 5.82 -2.44 -12.51
CA VAL A 129 6.77 -3.37 -13.15
C VAL A 129 6.83 -4.73 -12.44
N THR A 130 6.89 -4.76 -11.12
CA THR A 130 7.03 -6.01 -10.33
C THR A 130 5.71 -6.48 -9.73
N GLY A 131 4.65 -5.68 -9.80
CA GLY A 131 3.32 -6.05 -9.30
C GLY A 131 2.36 -6.36 -10.44
N ILE A 132 2.02 -5.38 -11.27
CA ILE A 132 1.05 -5.54 -12.35
C ILE A 132 1.57 -6.41 -13.49
N CYS A 133 2.78 -6.17 -14.01
CA CYS A 133 3.29 -6.91 -15.17
C CYS A 133 3.36 -8.44 -14.93
N PRO A 134 3.87 -8.94 -13.78
CA PRO A 134 3.88 -10.38 -13.51
C PRO A 134 2.47 -10.97 -13.39
N LEU A 135 1.49 -10.21 -12.91
CA LEU A 135 0.09 -10.67 -12.87
C LEU A 135 -0.51 -10.79 -14.27
N VAL A 136 -0.19 -9.87 -15.18
CA VAL A 136 -0.59 -10.02 -16.60
C VAL A 136 0.06 -11.26 -17.21
N THR A 137 1.35 -11.48 -16.94
CA THR A 137 2.05 -12.72 -17.35
C THR A 137 1.38 -13.96 -16.75
N ALA A 138 0.92 -13.92 -15.49
CA ALA A 138 0.21 -15.02 -14.85
C ALA A 138 -1.11 -15.35 -15.56
N ILE A 139 -1.88 -14.32 -15.96
CA ILE A 139 -3.13 -14.51 -16.72
C ILE A 139 -2.84 -15.22 -18.04
N ILE A 140 -1.81 -14.79 -18.77
CA ILE A 140 -1.42 -15.41 -20.04
C ILE A 140 -0.98 -16.86 -19.80
N TYR A 141 -0.09 -17.07 -18.82
CA TYR A 141 0.48 -18.37 -18.47
C TYR A 141 -0.60 -19.39 -18.09
N HIS A 142 -1.61 -19.00 -17.31
CA HIS A 142 -2.69 -19.88 -16.85
C HIS A 142 -3.93 -19.88 -17.76
N SER A 143 -3.92 -19.15 -18.88
CA SER A 143 -5.09 -19.03 -19.76
C SER A 143 -5.53 -20.36 -20.38
N GLY A 144 -4.58 -21.27 -20.66
CA GLY A 144 -4.86 -22.62 -21.17
C GLY A 144 -5.64 -23.46 -20.16
N ASP A 145 -5.09 -23.61 -18.95
CA ASP A 145 -5.71 -24.35 -17.86
C ASP A 145 -7.08 -23.79 -17.47
N LEU A 146 -7.22 -22.45 -17.52
CA LEU A 146 -8.49 -21.79 -17.21
C LEU A 146 -9.56 -22.14 -18.25
N LYS A 147 -9.21 -22.19 -19.55
CA LYS A 147 -10.14 -22.62 -20.60
C LYS A 147 -10.56 -24.07 -20.42
N VAL A 148 -9.61 -24.96 -20.09
CA VAL A 148 -9.91 -26.38 -19.85
C VAL A 148 -10.83 -26.55 -18.65
N PHE A 149 -10.56 -25.82 -17.56
CA PHE A 149 -11.39 -25.80 -16.36
C PHE A 149 -12.82 -25.29 -16.64
N LEU A 150 -12.96 -24.16 -17.36
CA LEU A 150 -14.26 -23.58 -17.70
C LEU A 150 -15.07 -24.44 -18.68
N ALA A 151 -14.40 -25.19 -19.55
CA ALA A 151 -15.03 -26.13 -20.47
C ALA A 151 -15.53 -27.42 -19.79
N GLN A 152 -15.48 -27.50 -18.45
CA GLN A 152 -15.90 -28.64 -17.62
C GLN A 152 -15.21 -29.97 -17.95
N LYS A 153 -14.05 -29.93 -18.62
CA LYS A 153 -13.20 -31.12 -18.87
C LYS A 153 -12.29 -31.38 -17.65
N ILE A 154 -12.90 -31.52 -16.48
CA ILE A 154 -12.25 -31.42 -15.16
C ILE A 154 -11.34 -32.62 -14.84
N ASP A 155 -11.39 -33.71 -15.60
CA ASP A 155 -10.85 -34.98 -15.10
C ASP A 155 -9.39 -35.31 -15.36
N GLU A 156 -8.71 -34.87 -16.44
CA GLU A 156 -7.42 -35.53 -16.75
C GLU A 156 -6.16 -34.66 -16.89
N ASN A 157 -6.23 -33.33 -17.04
CA ASN A 157 -5.01 -32.56 -17.35
C ASN A 157 -4.80 -31.25 -16.57
N VAL A 158 -5.63 -30.95 -15.57
CA VAL A 158 -5.48 -29.71 -14.77
C VAL A 158 -4.80 -30.04 -13.44
N GLU A 159 -3.74 -29.31 -13.11
CA GLU A 159 -3.05 -29.44 -11.82
C GLU A 159 -4.00 -29.14 -10.65
N LYS A 160 -4.03 -30.03 -9.65
CA LYS A 160 -4.89 -29.94 -8.47
C LYS A 160 -4.06 -29.89 -7.20
N PHE A 161 -4.44 -29.03 -6.25
CA PHE A 161 -3.90 -28.96 -4.89
C PHE A 161 -5.01 -29.38 -3.92
N TYR A 162 -4.84 -30.53 -3.24
CA TYR A 162 -5.87 -31.15 -2.40
C TYR A 162 -7.26 -31.26 -3.08
N GLY A 163 -7.27 -31.66 -4.35
CA GLY A 163 -8.49 -31.81 -5.15
C GLY A 163 -9.05 -30.50 -5.72
N ILE A 164 -8.50 -29.34 -5.35
CA ILE A 164 -8.91 -28.04 -5.88
C ILE A 164 -8.02 -27.68 -7.06
N PRO A 165 -8.58 -27.32 -8.24
CA PRO A 165 -7.78 -26.87 -9.38
C PRO A 165 -6.92 -25.66 -9.02
N VAL A 166 -5.61 -25.77 -9.23
CA VAL A 166 -4.64 -24.71 -8.91
C VAL A 166 -4.96 -23.42 -9.67
N VAL A 167 -5.41 -23.54 -10.92
CA VAL A 167 -5.83 -22.40 -11.75
C VAL A 167 -6.95 -21.58 -11.13
N LEU A 168 -7.86 -22.19 -10.37
CA LEU A 168 -8.94 -21.48 -9.67
C LEU A 168 -8.39 -20.65 -8.51
N ILE A 169 -7.53 -21.26 -7.69
CA ILE A 169 -6.84 -20.59 -6.57
C ILE A 169 -6.05 -19.38 -7.09
N LEU A 170 -5.28 -19.59 -8.17
CA LEU A 170 -4.46 -18.55 -8.79
C LEU A 170 -5.31 -17.47 -9.46
N SER A 171 -6.47 -17.79 -10.03
CA SER A 171 -7.38 -16.80 -10.60
C SER A 171 -7.93 -15.84 -9.52
N VAL A 172 -8.29 -16.36 -8.35
CA VAL A 172 -8.72 -15.54 -7.20
C VAL A 172 -7.55 -14.67 -6.72
N PHE A 173 -6.38 -15.26 -6.55
CA PHE A 173 -5.17 -14.55 -6.14
C PHE A 173 -4.85 -13.39 -7.09
N VAL A 174 -4.79 -13.65 -8.40
CA VAL A 174 -4.49 -12.64 -9.42
C VAL A 174 -5.52 -11.52 -9.40
N SER A 175 -6.80 -11.85 -9.30
CA SER A 175 -7.88 -10.85 -9.27
C SER A 175 -7.76 -9.92 -8.06
N VAL A 176 -7.57 -10.48 -6.86
CA VAL A 176 -7.44 -9.71 -5.62
C VAL A 176 -6.17 -8.86 -5.63
N THR A 177 -5.03 -9.44 -6.03
CA THR A 177 -3.75 -8.71 -6.04
C THR A 177 -3.68 -7.64 -7.11
N PHE A 178 -4.29 -7.88 -8.28
CA PHE A 178 -4.41 -6.87 -9.33
C PHE A 178 -5.19 -5.65 -8.85
N LEU A 179 -6.30 -5.87 -8.13
CA LEU A 179 -7.08 -4.80 -7.50
C LEU A 179 -6.24 -4.05 -6.45
N VAL A 180 -5.57 -4.78 -5.55
CA VAL A 180 -4.72 -4.19 -4.50
C VAL A 180 -3.62 -3.31 -5.11
N HIS A 181 -2.94 -3.78 -6.15
CA HIS A 181 -1.88 -3.02 -6.84
C HIS A 181 -2.43 -1.83 -7.62
N SER A 182 -3.56 -1.98 -8.30
CA SER A 182 -4.23 -0.86 -9.00
C SER A 182 -4.61 0.26 -8.03
N LEU A 183 -5.22 -0.10 -6.89
CA LEU A 183 -5.54 0.86 -5.83
C LEU A 183 -4.27 1.47 -5.20
N SER A 184 -3.23 0.66 -4.99
CA SER A 184 -1.94 1.15 -4.46
C SER A 184 -1.33 2.22 -5.34
N MET A 185 -1.29 1.99 -6.66
CA MET A 185 -0.81 2.97 -7.63
C MET A 185 -1.68 4.22 -7.65
N MET A 186 -3.01 4.07 -7.65
CA MET A 186 -3.94 5.21 -7.62
C MET A 186 -3.70 6.09 -6.39
N PHE A 187 -3.62 5.49 -5.19
CA PHE A 187 -3.35 6.23 -3.96
C PHE A 187 -1.94 6.84 -3.96
N GLY A 188 -0.94 6.11 -4.46
CA GLY A 188 0.44 6.61 -4.61
C GLY A 188 0.52 7.82 -5.55
N MET A 189 -0.16 7.78 -6.70
CA MET A 189 -0.26 8.92 -7.63
C MET A 189 -0.96 10.12 -7.01
N ASN A 190 -2.03 9.90 -6.24
CA ASN A 190 -2.70 10.97 -5.51
C ASN A 190 -1.78 11.62 -4.47
N LEU A 191 -0.93 10.82 -3.79
CA LEU A 191 0.07 11.33 -2.86
C LEU A 191 1.17 12.12 -3.56
N ILE A 192 1.66 11.67 -4.71
CA ILE A 192 2.63 12.42 -5.53
C ILE A 192 2.06 13.79 -5.89
N ARG A 193 0.81 13.82 -6.37
CA ARG A 193 0.12 15.07 -6.75
C ARG A 193 -0.06 16.00 -5.56
N ALA A 194 -0.42 15.47 -4.40
CA ALA A 194 -0.52 16.25 -3.17
C ALA A 194 0.87 16.75 -2.72
N TRP A 195 1.91 15.93 -2.70
CA TRP A 195 3.19 16.39 -2.17
C TRP A 195 3.94 17.33 -3.11
N THR A 196 3.58 17.35 -4.40
CA THR A 196 4.19 18.23 -5.39
C THR A 196 3.78 19.69 -5.16
N PRO A 197 4.72 20.61 -4.89
CA PRO A 197 4.42 22.03 -4.75
C PRO A 197 3.79 22.57 -6.05
N LYS A 198 2.68 23.30 -5.95
CA LYS A 198 2.15 24.04 -7.09
C LYS A 198 3.17 25.12 -7.47
N LYS A 199 3.70 25.09 -8.70
CA LYS A 199 4.50 26.21 -9.23
C LYS A 199 3.64 27.48 -9.12
N GLY A 200 4.12 28.45 -8.35
CA GLY A 200 3.46 29.75 -8.26
C GLY A 200 3.37 30.35 -9.66
N LYS A 201 2.17 30.83 -10.03
CA LYS A 201 2.07 31.84 -11.08
C LYS A 201 3.03 32.96 -10.66
N LYS A 202 4.16 33.14 -11.37
CA LYS A 202 4.87 34.42 -11.32
C LYS A 202 3.81 35.46 -11.63
N LYS A 203 3.48 36.33 -10.67
CA LYS A 203 2.73 37.54 -10.97
C LYS A 203 3.64 38.32 -11.93
N ALA A 204 3.24 38.37 -13.20
CA ALA A 204 3.72 39.39 -14.11
C ALA A 204 3.22 40.75 -13.62
#